data_AF-X1QRK7-F1
#
_entry.id   AF-X1QRK7-F1
#
_cell.length_a   1.000
_cell.length_b   1.000
_cell.length_c   1.000
_cell.angle_alpha   90.00
_cell.angle_beta   90.00
_cell.angle_gamma   90.00
#
_symmetry.space_group_name_H-M   'P 1'
#
loop_
_entity.id
_entity.type
_entity.pdbx_description
1 polymer ?
#
loop_
_entity_poly.entity_id
_entity_poly.type
_entity_poly.pdbx_seq_one_letter_code
_entity_poly.pdbx_strand_id
1 'polypeptide(L)'
;MSWQELPLDRIYFNSFTGVQGTAWPIGTPQVPSDVIADVITMCAARNLIDIDVHGTLQLLASMEHYCFHGHCHETIADVLDLNGQDVDDSRFDNCLINGAQGGANLATYMDCILLGVTNFRGMAKRCAIYSPLAVSVGVSDFDHCTSIHGVITVTVGAPTRLSFKKFSGGMILTLQTGGTALVRGISGYLEVDEMTGGTLDIYADAAEIQINADCTGGTINIYGNARVTDNSGATIVNDYSQETQLDAIESAADPLVMGRAQIAATTIDLDQGIGSYDLFTGTDQVVILESLNIKLPTGAPGGTLTSISIQTDDATPGVIIDAVAGAVANLLTEADLGWTGTLYITVGTKIQLSIAGGPSVADYICNVTAKYRAVVSGGSLA
;
A
#
# COMPACT_ATOMS: atom_id res chain seq x y z
N MET A 1 21.38 17.78 -67.39
CA MET A 1 22.09 18.59 -66.38
C MET A 1 21.52 18.16 -65.04
N SER A 2 22.16 17.18 -64.39
CA SER A 2 21.66 16.53 -63.18
C SER A 2 21.88 17.46 -61.99
N TRP A 3 20.79 18.05 -61.49
CA TRP A 3 20.79 18.71 -60.20
C TRP A 3 21.19 17.65 -59.17
N GLN A 4 22.39 17.83 -58.58
CA GLN A 4 22.87 16.98 -57.50
C GLN A 4 21.85 17.05 -56.37
N GLU A 5 21.24 15.90 -56.07
CA GLU A 5 20.46 15.68 -54.86
C GLU A 5 21.32 16.16 -53.69
N LEU A 6 20.86 17.19 -52.98
CA LEU A 6 21.42 17.48 -51.67
C LEU A 6 21.20 16.21 -50.82
N PRO A 7 22.22 15.71 -50.10
CA PRO A 7 22.07 14.51 -49.31
C PRO A 7 21.02 14.79 -48.23
N LEU A 8 19.81 14.30 -48.46
CA LEU A 8 18.78 14.24 -47.44
C LEU A 8 19.17 13.16 -46.44
N ASP A 9 19.10 13.49 -45.15
CA ASP A 9 19.28 12.54 -44.06
C ASP A 9 18.00 11.74 -43.78
N ARG A 10 16.84 12.19 -44.27
CA ARG A 10 15.52 11.57 -44.04
C ARG A 10 14.50 11.87 -45.14
N ILE A 11 13.39 11.13 -45.15
CA ILE A 11 12.22 11.39 -46.00
C ILE A 11 11.13 12.11 -45.20
N TYR A 12 10.47 13.10 -45.78
CA TYR A 12 9.41 13.88 -45.13
C TYR A 12 8.02 13.44 -45.60
N PHE A 13 7.16 13.09 -44.63
CA PHE A 13 5.74 12.82 -44.80
C PHE A 13 4.91 13.96 -44.21
N ASN A 14 3.92 14.46 -44.95
CA ASN A 14 2.99 15.47 -44.48
C ASN A 14 1.60 15.27 -45.11
N SER A 15 0.61 14.89 -44.30
CA SER A 15 -0.75 14.64 -44.83
C SER A 15 -1.54 15.92 -45.17
N PHE A 16 -1.05 17.11 -44.78
CA PHE A 16 -1.75 18.38 -45.02
C PHE A 16 -1.25 19.13 -46.25
N THR A 17 0.07 19.10 -46.48
CA THR A 17 0.74 19.85 -47.55
C THR A 17 1.52 18.98 -48.51
N GLY A 18 1.58 17.67 -48.27
CA GLY A 18 2.33 16.73 -49.10
C GLY A 18 1.72 16.53 -50.48
N VAL A 19 2.52 15.93 -51.35
CA VAL A 19 2.14 15.61 -52.72
C VAL A 19 2.52 14.17 -53.07
N GLN A 20 1.69 13.53 -53.87
CA GLN A 20 1.93 12.17 -54.32
C GLN A 20 3.09 12.11 -55.35
N GLY A 21 3.89 11.06 -55.25
CA GLY A 21 4.93 10.69 -56.20
C GLY A 21 6.28 10.43 -55.55
N THR A 22 7.23 9.92 -56.34
CA THR A 22 8.57 9.54 -55.88
C THR A 22 9.69 10.33 -56.56
N ALA A 23 9.35 11.14 -57.58
CA ALA A 23 10.31 11.94 -58.32
C ALA A 23 10.78 13.13 -57.48
N TRP A 24 12.08 13.41 -57.51
CA TRP A 24 12.64 14.62 -56.90
C TRP A 24 11.90 15.88 -57.39
N PRO A 25 11.52 16.83 -56.51
CA PRO A 25 11.94 17.00 -55.11
C PRO A 25 11.00 16.37 -54.06
N ILE A 26 10.14 15.43 -54.42
CA ILE A 26 9.19 14.83 -53.45
C ILE A 26 9.96 14.06 -52.36
N GLY A 27 9.44 14.15 -51.13
CA GLY A 27 10.04 13.60 -49.91
C GLY A 27 11.09 14.53 -49.27
N THR A 28 11.20 15.78 -49.72
CA THR A 28 12.04 16.83 -49.11
C THR A 28 11.22 17.64 -48.09
N PRO A 29 11.86 18.42 -47.19
CA PRO A 29 11.13 19.31 -46.29
C PRO A 29 10.23 20.33 -47.02
N GLN A 30 10.64 20.78 -48.22
CA GLN A 30 9.91 21.77 -49.00
C GLN A 30 8.77 21.14 -49.82
N VAL A 31 8.87 19.86 -50.15
CA VAL A 31 7.88 19.10 -50.93
C VAL A 31 7.73 17.70 -50.30
N PRO A 32 7.08 17.59 -49.13
CA PRO A 32 6.88 16.31 -48.47
C PRO A 32 5.93 15.41 -49.27
N SER A 33 5.96 14.11 -49.00
CA SER A 33 4.98 13.17 -49.56
C SER A 33 3.76 13.06 -48.65
N ASP A 34 2.56 12.87 -49.22
CA ASP A 34 1.32 12.57 -48.49
C ASP A 34 0.91 11.09 -48.60
N VAL A 35 1.74 10.25 -49.25
CA VAL A 35 1.45 8.83 -49.50
C VAL A 35 2.57 7.96 -48.94
N ILE A 36 2.25 7.11 -47.96
CA ILE A 36 3.23 6.24 -47.31
C ILE A 36 3.93 5.25 -48.27
N ALA A 37 3.24 4.79 -49.32
CA ALA A 37 3.84 3.91 -50.32
C ALA A 37 4.97 4.60 -51.11
N ASP A 38 4.85 5.91 -51.34
CA ASP A 38 5.89 6.70 -51.99
C ASP A 38 7.07 6.90 -51.04
N VAL A 39 6.80 7.18 -49.76
CA VAL A 39 7.83 7.27 -48.70
C VAL A 39 8.66 6.00 -48.64
N ILE A 40 8.02 4.82 -48.58
CA ILE A 40 8.70 3.51 -48.58
C ILE A 40 9.59 3.36 -49.82
N THR A 41 9.05 3.70 -50.99
CA THR A 41 9.78 3.60 -52.26
C THR A 41 11.02 4.51 -52.26
N MET A 42 10.88 5.74 -51.74
CA MET A 42 11.98 6.70 -51.66
C MET A 42 13.04 6.29 -50.62
N CYS A 43 12.62 5.79 -49.46
CA CYS A 43 13.52 5.23 -48.44
C CYS A 43 14.37 4.10 -49.03
N ALA A 44 13.75 3.14 -49.71
CA ALA A 44 14.46 2.04 -50.34
C ALA A 44 15.41 2.52 -51.46
N ALA A 45 14.96 3.44 -52.32
CA ALA A 45 15.77 3.97 -53.43
C ALA A 45 16.98 4.77 -52.95
N ARG A 46 16.86 5.46 -51.80
CA ARG A 46 17.90 6.35 -51.24
C ARG A 46 18.68 5.70 -50.10
N ASN A 47 18.35 4.46 -49.72
CA ASN A 47 18.92 3.75 -48.57
C ASN A 47 18.82 4.58 -47.27
N LEU A 48 17.63 5.12 -47.01
CA LEU A 48 17.30 5.91 -45.81
C LEU A 48 16.30 5.15 -44.94
N ILE A 49 16.45 5.26 -43.63
CA ILE A 49 15.54 4.65 -42.64
C ILE A 49 14.81 5.70 -41.80
N ASP A 50 15.23 6.96 -41.86
CA ASP A 50 14.64 8.06 -41.11
C ASP A 50 13.48 8.69 -41.89
N ILE A 51 12.35 8.83 -41.21
CA ILE A 51 11.11 9.40 -41.73
C ILE A 51 10.62 10.47 -40.77
N ASP A 52 10.47 11.70 -41.27
CA ASP A 52 9.87 12.81 -40.55
C ASP A 52 8.36 12.82 -40.84
N VAL A 53 7.53 12.84 -39.79
CA VAL A 53 6.07 12.66 -39.90
C VAL A 53 5.35 13.88 -39.34
N HIS A 54 4.54 14.51 -40.19
CA HIS A 54 3.58 15.54 -39.79
C HIS A 54 2.19 15.20 -40.34
N GLY A 55 1.15 15.45 -39.56
CA GLY A 55 -0.21 15.04 -39.88
C GLY A 55 -0.49 13.57 -39.62
N THR A 56 -1.60 13.11 -40.20
CA THR A 56 -2.12 11.76 -39.98
C THR A 56 -1.46 10.77 -40.93
N LEU A 57 -0.69 9.85 -40.39
CA LEU A 57 -0.04 8.75 -41.11
C LEU A 57 -0.67 7.42 -40.69
N GLN A 58 -1.18 6.65 -41.66
CA GLN A 58 -1.58 5.27 -41.44
C GLN A 58 -0.58 4.33 -42.12
N LEU A 59 -0.04 3.36 -41.38
CA LEU A 59 0.82 2.34 -41.97
C LEU A 59 -0.03 1.37 -42.81
N LEU A 60 0.34 1.20 -44.08
CA LEU A 60 -0.35 0.32 -45.04
C LEU A 60 0.50 -0.88 -45.48
N ALA A 61 1.69 -1.01 -44.92
CA ALA A 61 2.63 -2.11 -45.12
C ALA A 61 3.54 -2.23 -43.88
N SER A 62 4.21 -3.37 -43.73
CA SER A 62 5.27 -3.55 -42.73
C SER A 62 6.35 -2.49 -42.88
N MET A 63 6.76 -1.92 -41.74
CA MET A 63 7.75 -0.86 -41.61
C MET A 63 8.75 -1.23 -40.52
N GLU A 64 9.35 -2.40 -40.64
CA GLU A 64 10.43 -2.88 -39.77
C GLU A 64 11.71 -2.06 -40.00
N HIS A 65 12.51 -1.86 -38.95
CA HIS A 65 13.80 -1.16 -38.97
C HIS A 65 13.78 0.34 -39.37
N TYR A 66 12.61 1.00 -39.35
CA TYR A 66 12.50 2.43 -39.64
C TYR A 66 12.54 3.29 -38.37
N CYS A 67 12.99 4.54 -38.52
CA CYS A 67 12.98 5.56 -37.48
C CYS A 67 11.98 6.66 -37.85
N PHE A 68 10.92 6.83 -37.05
CA PHE A 68 9.90 7.85 -37.24
C PHE A 68 10.11 9.01 -36.27
N HIS A 69 10.14 10.24 -36.79
CA HIS A 69 10.32 11.47 -36.05
C HIS A 69 9.06 12.32 -36.15
N GLY A 70 8.35 12.49 -35.04
CA GLY A 70 7.21 13.40 -34.95
C GLY A 70 7.60 14.80 -34.45
N HIS A 71 6.61 15.68 -34.37
CA HIS A 71 6.78 17.09 -34.02
C HIS A 71 6.15 17.40 -32.67
N CYS A 72 6.56 16.66 -31.62
CA CYS A 72 6.20 16.93 -30.22
C CYS A 72 4.71 17.08 -29.93
N HIS A 73 3.84 16.47 -30.74
CA HIS A 73 2.38 16.54 -30.57
C HIS A 73 1.80 17.95 -30.64
N GLU A 74 2.33 18.81 -31.51
CA GLU A 74 1.82 20.18 -31.73
C GLU A 74 0.30 20.22 -31.98
N THR A 75 -0.27 19.15 -32.53
CA THR A 75 -1.70 18.94 -32.67
C THR A 75 -2.10 17.48 -32.44
N ILE A 76 -3.29 17.26 -31.89
CA ILE A 76 -3.89 15.92 -31.76
C ILE A 76 -4.22 15.27 -33.12
N ALA A 77 -4.09 16.01 -34.22
CA ALA A 77 -4.24 15.49 -35.58
C ALA A 77 -2.99 14.81 -36.14
N ASP A 78 -1.83 14.96 -35.49
CA ASP A 78 -0.55 14.36 -35.90
C ASP A 78 -0.42 12.92 -35.40
N VAL A 79 -1.34 12.07 -35.84
CA VAL A 79 -1.45 10.67 -35.40
C VAL A 79 -0.73 9.74 -36.37
N LEU A 80 0.19 8.93 -35.84
CA LEU A 80 0.76 7.77 -36.52
C LEU A 80 0.02 6.51 -36.05
N ASP A 81 -0.79 5.96 -36.95
CA ASP A 81 -1.54 4.73 -36.73
C ASP A 81 -0.74 3.52 -37.24
N LEU A 82 -0.36 2.64 -36.31
CA LEU A 82 0.37 1.40 -36.59
C LEU A 82 -0.44 0.41 -37.43
N ASN A 83 -1.77 0.46 -37.35
CA ASN A 83 -2.70 -0.28 -38.20
C ASN A 83 -2.39 -1.79 -38.34
N GLY A 84 -1.93 -2.41 -37.25
CA GLY A 84 -1.57 -3.83 -37.18
C GLY A 84 -0.35 -4.23 -38.01
N GLN A 85 0.41 -3.27 -38.54
CA GLN A 85 1.58 -3.54 -39.36
C GLN A 85 2.78 -3.91 -38.49
N ASP A 86 3.67 -4.71 -39.07
CA ASP A 86 4.93 -5.08 -38.44
C ASP A 86 5.84 -3.85 -38.33
N VAL A 87 6.31 -3.58 -37.12
CA VAL A 87 7.22 -2.47 -36.78
C VAL A 87 8.38 -2.96 -35.92
N ASP A 88 8.74 -4.23 -36.09
CA ASP A 88 9.88 -4.83 -35.41
C ASP A 88 11.16 -4.03 -35.63
N ASP A 89 11.91 -3.85 -34.55
CA ASP A 89 13.17 -3.10 -34.52
C ASP A 89 13.07 -1.64 -35.01
N SER A 90 11.85 -1.09 -35.08
CA SER A 90 11.61 0.32 -35.41
C SER A 90 11.64 1.22 -34.18
N ARG A 91 11.89 2.51 -34.43
CA ARG A 91 11.96 3.54 -33.40
C ARG A 91 11.00 4.68 -33.71
N PHE A 92 10.31 5.17 -32.68
CA PHE A 92 9.40 6.31 -32.75
C PHE A 92 9.85 7.37 -31.74
N ASP A 93 10.09 8.59 -32.20
CA ASP A 93 10.50 9.73 -31.38
C ASP A 93 9.48 10.87 -31.52
N ASN A 94 8.96 11.38 -30.41
CA ASN A 94 8.02 12.51 -30.38
C ASN A 94 6.75 12.33 -31.25
N CYS A 95 6.30 11.07 -31.42
CA CYS A 95 5.14 10.71 -32.24
C CYS A 95 3.91 10.43 -31.38
N LEU A 96 2.73 10.82 -31.86
CA LEU A 96 1.44 10.38 -31.29
C LEU A 96 1.08 9.02 -31.90
N ILE A 97 1.19 7.96 -31.12
CA ILE A 97 1.04 6.58 -31.62
C ILE A 97 -0.35 6.06 -31.29
N ASN A 98 -1.02 5.49 -32.29
CA ASN A 98 -2.31 4.82 -32.15
C ASN A 98 -2.28 3.45 -32.84
N GLY A 99 -3.28 2.62 -32.53
CA GLY A 99 -3.55 1.37 -33.24
C GLY A 99 -2.85 0.15 -32.66
N ALA A 100 -3.08 -0.99 -33.33
CA ALA A 100 -2.45 -2.25 -32.95
C ALA A 100 -1.01 -2.30 -33.48
N GLN A 101 -0.07 -2.67 -32.62
CA GLN A 101 1.28 -3.03 -33.03
C GLN A 101 1.25 -4.45 -33.64
N GLY A 102 1.79 -4.62 -34.84
CA GLY A 102 2.12 -5.91 -35.42
C GLY A 102 3.55 -6.35 -35.10
N GLY A 103 3.96 -7.50 -35.60
CA GLY A 103 5.32 -8.03 -35.39
C GLY A 103 5.50 -8.90 -34.15
N ALA A 104 6.70 -9.42 -33.99
CA ALA A 104 7.07 -10.35 -32.92
C ALA A 104 8.27 -9.88 -32.07
N ASN A 105 8.99 -8.86 -32.50
CA ASN A 105 10.14 -8.31 -31.82
C ASN A 105 9.78 -6.96 -31.16
N LEU A 106 10.80 -6.22 -30.73
CA LEU A 106 10.65 -5.05 -29.88
C LEU A 106 10.65 -3.78 -30.74
N ALA A 107 9.66 -2.91 -30.54
CA ALA A 107 9.72 -1.53 -31.01
C ALA A 107 10.19 -0.60 -29.88
N THR A 108 10.79 0.54 -30.22
CA THR A 108 11.21 1.55 -29.23
C THR A 108 10.43 2.84 -29.40
N TYR A 109 9.79 3.31 -28.33
CA TYR A 109 9.03 4.56 -28.28
C TYR A 109 9.71 5.50 -27.29
N MET A 110 10.07 6.69 -27.74
CA MET A 110 10.74 7.71 -26.93
C MET A 110 10.00 9.03 -27.00
N ASP A 111 9.69 9.59 -25.83
CA ASP A 111 9.03 10.90 -25.72
C ASP A 111 7.71 11.00 -26.53
N CYS A 112 7.04 9.84 -26.69
CA CYS A 112 5.78 9.70 -27.43
C CYS A 112 4.55 9.83 -26.52
N ILE A 113 3.39 10.04 -27.14
CA ILE A 113 2.07 9.82 -26.54
C ILE A 113 1.53 8.52 -27.10
N LEU A 114 1.21 7.57 -26.21
CA LEU A 114 0.55 6.32 -26.56
C LEU A 114 -0.96 6.52 -26.42
N LEU A 115 -1.61 6.74 -27.57
CA LEU A 115 -3.05 6.95 -27.71
C LEU A 115 -3.71 5.64 -28.15
N GLY A 116 -3.97 4.72 -27.23
CA GLY A 116 -4.76 3.52 -27.53
C GLY A 116 -3.97 2.40 -28.23
N VAL A 117 -2.71 2.18 -27.80
CA VAL A 117 -1.87 1.15 -28.40
C VAL A 117 -2.24 -0.23 -27.87
N THR A 118 -2.45 -1.17 -28.78
CA THR A 118 -2.74 -2.58 -28.45
C THR A 118 -1.65 -3.51 -28.98
N ASN A 119 -1.52 -4.69 -28.37
CA ASN A 119 -0.43 -5.64 -28.62
C ASN A 119 0.97 -5.03 -28.42
N PHE A 120 1.08 -4.07 -27.49
CA PHE A 120 2.33 -3.36 -27.25
C PHE A 120 3.44 -4.36 -26.87
N ARG A 121 4.54 -4.32 -27.61
CA ARG A 121 5.75 -5.12 -27.37
C ARG A 121 6.98 -4.26 -27.65
N GLY A 122 7.79 -4.03 -26.63
CA GLY A 122 8.90 -3.10 -26.79
C GLY A 122 9.23 -2.28 -25.56
N MET A 123 9.86 -1.15 -25.79
CA MET A 123 10.24 -0.21 -24.76
C MET A 123 9.58 1.15 -24.99
N ALA A 124 8.91 1.68 -23.98
CA ALA A 124 8.44 3.06 -23.96
C ALA A 124 9.24 3.84 -22.90
N LYS A 125 9.83 4.96 -23.29
CA LYS A 125 10.65 5.77 -22.40
C LYS A 125 10.20 7.22 -22.43
N ARG A 126 9.92 7.78 -21.25
CA ARG A 126 9.39 9.14 -21.08
C ARG A 126 8.12 9.40 -21.90
N CYS A 127 7.34 8.35 -22.14
CA CYS A 127 6.09 8.45 -22.87
C CYS A 127 4.93 8.83 -21.95
N ALA A 128 3.96 9.55 -22.48
CA ALA A 128 2.67 9.74 -21.84
C ALA A 128 1.67 8.70 -22.35
N ILE A 129 0.89 8.12 -21.44
CA ILE A 129 -0.17 7.16 -21.77
C ILE A 129 -1.51 7.89 -21.62
N TYR A 130 -2.26 7.99 -22.70
CA TYR A 130 -3.51 8.76 -22.75
C TYR A 130 -4.77 7.90 -22.70
N SER A 131 -4.73 6.74 -23.35
CA SER A 131 -5.87 5.82 -23.49
C SER A 131 -5.49 4.41 -23.05
N PRO A 132 -6.44 3.46 -22.97
CA PRO A 132 -6.12 2.09 -22.59
C PRO A 132 -4.95 1.52 -23.40
N LEU A 133 -4.07 0.84 -22.68
CA LEU A 133 -2.90 0.17 -23.23
C LEU A 133 -3.16 -1.34 -23.12
N ALA A 134 -2.87 -2.11 -24.16
CA ALA A 134 -2.94 -3.56 -24.09
C ALA A 134 -1.57 -4.20 -24.39
N VAL A 135 -1.08 -4.93 -23.41
CA VAL A 135 0.04 -5.86 -23.50
C VAL A 135 -0.56 -7.26 -23.44
N SER A 136 -0.08 -8.20 -24.24
CA SER A 136 -0.65 -9.56 -24.26
C SER A 136 0.40 -10.65 -24.16
N VAL A 137 1.52 -10.48 -24.87
CA VAL A 137 2.61 -11.45 -24.99
C VAL A 137 3.95 -10.74 -25.22
N GLY A 138 5.05 -11.40 -24.84
CA GLY A 138 6.41 -10.90 -25.04
C GLY A 138 6.92 -10.03 -23.91
N VAL A 139 7.83 -9.11 -24.23
CA VAL A 139 8.49 -8.21 -23.28
C VAL A 139 8.07 -6.77 -23.54
N SER A 140 7.62 -6.10 -22.48
CA SER A 140 7.21 -4.70 -22.53
C SER A 140 7.77 -3.94 -21.33
N ASP A 141 8.59 -2.93 -21.58
CA ASP A 141 9.23 -2.10 -20.53
C ASP A 141 8.82 -0.63 -20.70
N PHE A 142 8.26 -0.04 -19.65
CA PHE A 142 7.87 1.36 -19.55
C PHE A 142 8.78 2.05 -18.52
N ASP A 143 9.55 3.05 -18.94
CA ASP A 143 10.54 3.74 -18.12
C ASP A 143 10.25 5.25 -18.06
N HIS A 144 9.97 5.75 -16.85
CA HIS A 144 9.56 7.14 -16.60
C HIS A 144 8.34 7.58 -17.44
N CYS A 145 7.41 6.66 -17.66
CA CYS A 145 6.14 6.97 -18.31
C CYS A 145 5.15 7.58 -17.31
N THR A 146 4.17 8.34 -17.82
CA THR A 146 3.13 8.96 -16.99
C THR A 146 1.75 8.72 -17.56
N SER A 147 0.72 8.63 -16.71
CA SER A 147 -0.64 8.90 -17.16
C SER A 147 -0.86 10.41 -17.22
N ILE A 148 -1.59 10.89 -18.22
CA ILE A 148 -1.90 12.33 -18.38
C ILE A 148 -3.40 12.65 -18.22
N HIS A 149 -4.26 11.64 -18.18
CA HIS A 149 -5.71 11.81 -18.11
C HIS A 149 -6.34 10.97 -16.99
N GLY A 150 -5.81 11.12 -15.77
CA GLY A 150 -6.28 10.40 -14.60
C GLY A 150 -5.74 8.96 -14.52
N VAL A 151 -6.61 8.03 -14.13
CA VAL A 151 -6.26 6.61 -14.01
C VAL A 151 -6.34 5.96 -15.39
N ILE A 152 -5.24 5.34 -15.83
CA ILE A 152 -5.21 4.57 -17.08
C ILE A 152 -5.53 3.10 -16.83
N THR A 153 -6.09 2.42 -17.82
CA THR A 153 -6.25 0.96 -17.78
C THR A 153 -5.19 0.30 -18.65
N VAL A 154 -4.48 -0.68 -18.09
CA VAL A 154 -3.52 -1.53 -18.78
C VAL A 154 -4.03 -2.96 -18.75
N THR A 155 -4.43 -3.48 -19.91
CA THR A 155 -4.71 -4.91 -20.09
C THR A 155 -3.39 -5.66 -20.20
N VAL A 156 -3.15 -6.65 -19.34
CA VAL A 156 -1.83 -7.29 -19.19
C VAL A 156 -1.68 -8.60 -19.98
N GLY A 157 -2.72 -9.44 -20.05
CA GLY A 157 -2.64 -10.74 -20.71
C GLY A 157 -1.65 -11.69 -20.02
N ALA A 158 -0.75 -12.33 -20.78
CA ALA A 158 0.24 -13.28 -20.29
C ALA A 158 1.66 -12.95 -20.83
N PRO A 159 2.23 -11.79 -20.46
CA PRO A 159 3.51 -11.35 -20.99
C PRO A 159 4.64 -12.20 -20.42
N THR A 160 5.70 -12.43 -21.20
CA THR A 160 6.94 -12.98 -20.65
C THR A 160 7.51 -12.06 -19.58
N ARG A 161 7.43 -10.73 -19.82
CA ARG A 161 7.71 -9.70 -18.82
C ARG A 161 6.98 -8.41 -19.17
N LEU A 162 6.28 -7.84 -18.21
CA LEU A 162 5.81 -6.45 -18.24
C LEU A 162 6.51 -5.69 -17.11
N SER A 163 7.07 -4.52 -17.39
CA SER A 163 7.69 -3.68 -16.37
C SER A 163 7.26 -2.23 -16.50
N PHE A 164 6.77 -1.65 -15.43
CA PHE A 164 6.67 -0.21 -15.23
C PHE A 164 7.75 0.24 -14.25
N LYS A 165 8.54 1.24 -14.61
CA LYS A 165 9.61 1.81 -13.79
C LYS A 165 9.38 3.30 -13.65
N LYS A 166 9.24 3.77 -12.40
CA LYS A 166 8.98 5.17 -12.03
C LYS A 166 7.78 5.72 -12.79
N PHE A 167 6.70 4.95 -12.80
CA PHE A 167 5.46 5.39 -13.40
C PHE A 167 4.80 6.44 -12.50
N SER A 168 4.36 7.55 -13.09
CA SER A 168 3.62 8.59 -12.38
C SER A 168 2.16 8.65 -12.82
N GLY A 169 1.27 8.87 -11.85
CA GLY A 169 -0.18 8.91 -12.08
C GLY A 169 -0.88 7.62 -11.65
N GLY A 170 -2.17 7.52 -11.95
CA GLY A 170 -2.99 6.37 -11.57
C GLY A 170 -2.98 5.26 -12.62
N MET A 171 -2.99 4.01 -12.18
CA MET A 171 -2.99 2.83 -13.08
C MET A 171 -3.93 1.75 -12.56
N ILE A 172 -4.71 1.14 -13.46
CA ILE A 172 -5.42 -0.13 -13.28
C ILE A 172 -4.70 -1.17 -14.11
N LEU A 173 -4.16 -2.21 -13.47
CA LEU A 173 -3.70 -3.42 -14.14
C LEU A 173 -4.84 -4.43 -14.15
N THR A 174 -5.33 -4.78 -15.33
CA THR A 174 -6.45 -5.71 -15.48
C THR A 174 -6.11 -6.91 -16.36
N LEU A 175 -6.84 -8.01 -16.18
CA LEU A 175 -6.79 -9.19 -17.03
C LEU A 175 -5.39 -9.81 -17.16
N GLN A 176 -4.65 -9.87 -16.05
CA GLN A 176 -3.42 -10.67 -16.00
C GLN A 176 -3.80 -12.15 -15.87
N THR A 177 -3.58 -12.89 -16.95
CA THR A 177 -3.90 -14.34 -17.06
C THR A 177 -2.66 -15.22 -16.89
N GLY A 178 -1.47 -14.63 -16.86
CA GLY A 178 -0.21 -15.35 -16.70
C GLY A 178 1.00 -14.42 -16.68
N GLY A 179 2.19 -14.99 -16.80
CA GLY A 179 3.42 -14.21 -16.97
C GLY A 179 3.90 -13.46 -15.72
N THR A 180 4.80 -12.50 -15.93
CA THR A 180 5.38 -11.68 -14.85
C THR A 180 5.19 -10.20 -15.15
N ALA A 181 4.55 -9.49 -14.23
CA ALA A 181 4.41 -8.04 -14.24
C ALA A 181 5.19 -7.43 -13.06
N LEU A 182 5.88 -6.33 -13.30
CA LEU A 182 6.66 -5.62 -12.29
C LEU A 182 6.30 -4.14 -12.32
N VAL A 183 5.85 -3.60 -11.19
CA VAL A 183 5.61 -2.17 -11.01
C VAL A 183 6.63 -1.65 -10.01
N ARG A 184 7.57 -0.79 -10.45
CA ARG A 184 8.69 -0.34 -9.62
C ARG A 184 8.70 1.17 -9.43
N GLY A 185 8.69 1.61 -8.18
CA GLY A 185 8.68 3.02 -7.82
C GLY A 185 7.40 3.72 -8.25
N ILE A 186 6.25 3.07 -8.05
CA ILE A 186 4.96 3.72 -8.24
C ILE A 186 4.64 4.59 -7.02
N SER A 187 4.17 5.80 -7.31
CA SER A 187 3.63 6.74 -6.32
C SER A 187 2.24 7.16 -6.79
N GLY A 188 1.27 7.26 -5.89
CA GLY A 188 -0.13 7.53 -6.24
C GLY A 188 -1.00 6.28 -6.17
N TYR A 189 -1.83 6.02 -7.17
CA TYR A 189 -2.86 4.97 -7.13
C TYR A 189 -2.54 3.80 -8.05
N LEU A 190 -2.61 2.58 -7.53
CA LEU A 190 -2.56 1.34 -8.29
C LEU A 190 -3.77 0.46 -7.94
N GLU A 191 -4.51 0.06 -8.95
CA GLU A 191 -5.55 -0.95 -8.84
C GLU A 191 -5.12 -2.22 -9.57
N VAL A 192 -5.34 -3.36 -8.93
CA VAL A 192 -5.18 -4.68 -9.53
C VAL A 192 -6.56 -5.30 -9.64
N ASP A 193 -6.93 -5.65 -10.87
CA ASP A 193 -8.25 -6.10 -11.22
C ASP A 193 -8.21 -7.34 -12.11
N GLU A 194 -9.21 -8.20 -12.00
CA GLU A 194 -9.38 -9.42 -12.81
C GLU A 194 -8.09 -10.27 -13.01
N MET A 195 -7.21 -10.33 -12.00
CA MET A 195 -6.01 -11.18 -12.04
C MET A 195 -6.39 -12.64 -11.84
N THR A 196 -6.15 -13.48 -12.85
CA THR A 196 -6.50 -14.91 -12.85
C THR A 196 -5.26 -15.81 -12.88
N GLY A 197 -4.06 -15.26 -13.09
CA GLY A 197 -2.80 -15.99 -13.09
C GLY A 197 -1.56 -15.12 -13.12
N GLY A 198 -0.38 -15.76 -13.08
CA GLY A 198 0.92 -15.07 -13.15
C GLY A 198 1.42 -14.50 -11.82
N THR A 199 2.45 -13.66 -11.90
CA THR A 199 3.06 -12.97 -10.76
C THR A 199 3.07 -11.46 -11.01
N LEU A 200 2.71 -10.68 -9.99
CA LEU A 200 2.80 -9.23 -9.98
C LEU A 200 3.65 -8.79 -8.79
N ASP A 201 4.80 -8.17 -9.07
CA ASP A 201 5.67 -7.59 -8.04
C ASP A 201 5.53 -6.07 -8.03
N ILE A 202 5.14 -5.50 -6.89
CA ILE A 202 4.92 -4.07 -6.69
C ILE A 202 5.95 -3.54 -5.70
N TYR A 203 6.76 -2.57 -6.13
CA TYR A 203 7.68 -1.82 -5.28
C TYR A 203 7.15 -0.39 -5.16
N ALA A 204 6.42 -0.12 -4.09
CA ALA A 204 5.72 1.14 -3.86
C ALA A 204 6.60 2.20 -3.19
N ASP A 205 6.36 3.45 -3.57
CA ASP A 205 6.92 4.66 -2.97
C ASP A 205 5.78 5.63 -2.65
N ALA A 206 5.15 5.43 -1.48
CA ALA A 206 3.95 6.14 -1.03
C ALA A 206 2.77 5.97 -2.00
N ALA A 207 2.36 4.71 -2.21
CA ALA A 207 1.22 4.36 -3.06
C ALA A 207 0.00 3.88 -2.25
N GLU A 208 -1.18 4.15 -2.79
CA GLU A 208 -2.42 3.48 -2.42
C GLU A 208 -2.65 2.32 -3.40
N ILE A 209 -2.76 1.11 -2.86
CA ILE A 209 -2.93 -0.12 -3.65
C ILE A 209 -4.28 -0.74 -3.30
N GLN A 210 -5.12 -0.91 -4.32
CA GLN A 210 -6.38 -1.62 -4.22
C GLN A 210 -6.30 -2.93 -5.01
N ILE A 211 -6.66 -4.04 -4.37
CA ILE A 211 -6.79 -5.34 -5.02
C ILE A 211 -8.27 -5.74 -4.99
N ASN A 212 -8.88 -5.89 -6.15
CA ASN A 212 -10.30 -6.16 -6.28
C ASN A 212 -10.65 -7.65 -6.07
N ALA A 213 -11.92 -7.90 -5.75
CA ALA A 213 -12.46 -9.25 -5.52
C ALA A 213 -12.40 -10.16 -6.76
N ASP A 214 -12.37 -9.56 -7.95
CA ASP A 214 -12.25 -10.30 -9.21
C ASP A 214 -10.84 -10.86 -9.45
N CYS A 215 -9.87 -10.52 -8.58
CA CYS A 215 -8.58 -11.21 -8.49
C CYS A 215 -8.78 -12.61 -7.89
N THR A 216 -8.81 -13.61 -8.77
CA THR A 216 -9.17 -15.01 -8.46
C THR A 216 -8.02 -16.00 -8.69
N GLY A 217 -6.82 -15.54 -9.03
CA GLY A 217 -5.64 -16.38 -9.17
C GLY A 217 -4.32 -15.60 -9.22
N GLY A 218 -3.22 -16.35 -9.27
CA GLY A 218 -1.86 -15.79 -9.31
C GLY A 218 -1.29 -15.37 -7.96
N THR A 219 -0.21 -14.60 -8.00
CA THR A 219 0.51 -14.11 -6.81
C THR A 219 0.84 -12.63 -6.94
N ILE A 220 0.50 -11.84 -5.92
CA ILE A 220 0.83 -10.42 -5.79
C ILE A 220 1.80 -10.26 -4.62
N ASN A 221 2.98 -9.69 -4.88
CA ASN A 221 3.96 -9.34 -3.85
C ASN A 221 4.08 -7.83 -3.75
N ILE A 222 3.88 -7.27 -2.56
CA ILE A 222 3.91 -5.83 -2.33
C ILE A 222 5.08 -5.50 -1.41
N TYR A 223 5.92 -4.58 -1.83
CA TYR A 223 7.10 -4.11 -1.11
C TYR A 223 7.08 -2.59 -1.00
N GLY A 224 7.78 -2.06 0.00
CA GLY A 224 8.01 -0.62 0.15
C GLY A 224 6.96 0.05 1.04
N ASN A 225 6.69 1.33 0.78
CA ASN A 225 5.73 2.11 1.56
C ASN A 225 4.41 2.21 0.78
N ALA A 226 3.38 1.53 1.27
CA ALA A 226 2.07 1.53 0.66
C ALA A 226 0.98 1.37 1.72
N ARG A 227 -0.20 1.91 1.39
CA ARG A 227 -1.46 1.54 2.03
C ARG A 227 -2.16 0.52 1.15
N VAL A 228 -2.40 -0.67 1.67
CA VAL A 228 -2.97 -1.79 0.90
C VAL A 228 -4.40 -2.07 1.35
N THR A 229 -5.34 -2.10 0.40
CA THR A 229 -6.69 -2.63 0.59
C THR A 229 -6.83 -3.90 -0.23
N ASP A 230 -6.81 -5.05 0.45
CA ASP A 230 -6.96 -6.36 -0.17
C ASP A 230 -8.40 -6.87 -0.05
N ASN A 231 -9.11 -6.91 -1.18
CA ASN A 231 -10.42 -7.54 -1.31
C ASN A 231 -10.37 -8.81 -2.17
N SER A 232 -9.19 -9.38 -2.44
CA SER A 232 -9.02 -10.47 -3.40
C SER A 232 -9.86 -11.72 -3.08
N GLY A 233 -10.35 -12.39 -4.12
CA GLY A 233 -11.20 -13.57 -3.99
C GLY A 233 -10.43 -14.87 -3.76
N ALA A 234 -9.30 -15.05 -4.46
CA ALA A 234 -8.47 -16.26 -4.34
C ALA A 234 -6.98 -16.05 -4.70
N THR A 235 -6.55 -14.84 -5.03
CA THR A 235 -5.14 -14.52 -5.30
C THR A 235 -4.31 -14.61 -4.02
N ILE A 236 -3.06 -15.07 -4.13
CA ILE A 236 -2.12 -15.04 -3.00
C ILE A 236 -1.54 -13.63 -2.91
N VAL A 237 -1.83 -12.91 -1.81
CA VAL A 237 -1.31 -11.56 -1.55
C VAL A 237 -0.27 -11.62 -0.43
N ASN A 238 0.98 -11.32 -0.78
CA ASN A 238 2.08 -11.18 0.17
C ASN A 238 2.37 -9.69 0.40
N ASP A 239 1.78 -9.12 1.45
CA ASP A 239 2.00 -7.73 1.83
C ASP A 239 3.21 -7.57 2.77
N TYR A 240 4.29 -6.97 2.25
CA TYR A 240 5.48 -6.59 3.00
C TYR A 240 5.59 -5.07 3.22
N SER A 241 4.47 -4.34 3.16
CA SER A 241 4.44 -2.89 3.39
C SER A 241 4.70 -2.53 4.86
N GLN A 242 5.25 -1.33 5.09
CA GLN A 242 5.61 -0.85 6.44
C GLN A 242 4.39 -0.49 7.29
N GLU A 243 3.28 -0.02 6.71
CA GLU A 243 2.08 0.37 7.48
C GLU A 243 1.46 -0.82 8.20
N THR A 244 1.36 -1.99 7.54
CA THR A 244 0.87 -3.22 8.15
C THR A 244 1.72 -3.67 9.35
N GLN A 245 3.01 -3.32 9.38
CA GLN A 245 3.88 -3.60 10.54
C GLN A 245 3.59 -2.68 11.72
N LEU A 246 3.14 -1.45 11.49
CA LEU A 246 2.82 -0.51 12.56
C LEU A 246 1.58 -0.96 13.33
N ASP A 247 0.51 -1.34 12.63
CA ASP A 247 -0.74 -1.82 13.26
C ASP A 247 -0.48 -3.07 14.14
N ALA A 248 0.38 -3.97 13.67
CA ALA A 248 0.80 -5.14 14.44
C ALA A 248 1.60 -4.76 15.70
N ILE A 249 2.47 -3.74 15.60
CA ILE A 249 3.22 -3.22 16.75
C ILE A 249 2.30 -2.52 17.74
N GLU A 250 1.37 -1.69 17.27
CA GLU A 250 0.40 -0.99 18.12
C GLU A 250 -0.47 -1.98 18.90
N SER A 251 -0.98 -3.01 18.23
CA SER A 251 -1.74 -4.09 18.87
C SER A 251 -0.89 -4.86 19.90
N ALA A 252 0.38 -5.13 19.60
CA ALA A 252 1.29 -5.79 20.53
C ALA A 252 1.74 -4.88 21.70
N ALA A 253 1.70 -3.57 21.51
CA ALA A 253 2.11 -2.57 22.50
C ALA A 253 0.99 -2.17 23.46
N ASP A 254 -0.25 -2.59 23.21
CA ASP A 254 -1.40 -2.29 24.07
C ASP A 254 -1.12 -2.72 25.54
N PRO A 255 -1.38 -1.86 26.54
CA PRO A 255 -1.16 -2.19 27.95
C PRO A 255 -2.01 -3.37 28.44
N LEU A 256 -3.16 -3.64 27.80
CA LEU A 256 -4.12 -4.69 28.15
C LEU A 256 -3.86 -6.03 27.45
N VAL A 257 -2.72 -6.21 26.77
CA VAL A 257 -2.35 -7.48 26.15
C VAL A 257 -2.19 -8.58 27.22
N MET A 258 -2.69 -9.77 26.89
CA MET A 258 -2.58 -10.96 27.75
C MET A 258 -1.14 -11.19 28.25
N GLY A 259 -1.02 -11.58 29.52
CA GLY A 259 0.26 -11.92 30.12
C GLY A 259 1.20 -10.74 30.39
N ARG A 260 0.81 -9.49 30.12
CA ARG A 260 1.61 -8.29 30.49
C ARG A 260 1.31 -7.84 31.92
N ALA A 261 2.36 -7.49 32.67
CA ALA A 261 2.21 -6.94 34.04
C ALA A 261 1.65 -5.52 33.97
N GLN A 262 0.60 -5.30 34.74
CA GLN A 262 -0.11 -4.03 34.86
C GLN A 262 -0.22 -3.63 36.35
N ILE A 263 -0.47 -2.35 36.61
CA ILE A 263 -0.66 -1.79 37.95
C ILE A 263 -1.99 -1.04 37.97
N ALA A 264 -2.88 -1.41 38.90
CA ALA A 264 -4.03 -0.60 39.28
C ALA A 264 -3.74 0.10 40.61
N ALA A 265 -4.23 1.32 40.77
CA ALA A 265 -4.03 2.10 41.98
C ALA A 265 -5.35 2.78 42.38
N THR A 266 -5.62 2.83 43.67
CA THR A 266 -6.77 3.53 44.25
C THR A 266 -6.40 4.07 45.64
N THR A 267 -7.32 4.77 46.28
CA THR A 267 -7.19 5.25 47.65
C THR A 267 -8.40 4.83 48.47
N ILE A 268 -8.19 4.58 49.76
CA ILE A 268 -9.28 4.25 50.70
C ILE A 268 -9.09 5.05 51.98
N ASP A 269 -10.15 5.72 52.42
CA ASP A 269 -10.19 6.39 53.72
C ASP A 269 -10.63 5.41 54.80
N LEU A 270 -9.86 5.28 55.88
CA LEU A 270 -10.23 4.45 57.02
C LEU A 270 -11.14 5.19 58.03
N ASP A 271 -11.42 6.49 57.85
CA ASP A 271 -12.44 7.25 58.59
C ASP A 271 -13.86 6.95 58.09
N GLN A 272 -14.12 5.67 57.84
CA GLN A 272 -15.40 5.18 57.38
C GLN A 272 -16.02 4.24 58.42
N GLY A 273 -17.34 4.08 58.35
CA GLY A 273 -18.07 3.18 59.24
C GLY A 273 -17.63 1.72 59.11
N ILE A 274 -18.19 0.86 59.96
CA ILE A 274 -18.04 -0.59 59.80
C ILE A 274 -18.69 -1.01 58.48
N GLY A 275 -17.96 -1.73 57.63
CA GLY A 275 -18.46 -2.13 56.32
C GLY A 275 -17.40 -2.73 55.43
N SER A 276 -17.80 -3.08 54.21
CA SER A 276 -16.92 -3.49 53.11
C SER A 276 -16.93 -2.43 52.01
N TYR A 277 -15.74 -2.15 51.48
CA TYR A 277 -15.49 -1.07 50.52
C TYR A 277 -14.72 -1.64 49.34
N ASP A 278 -15.23 -1.39 48.12
CA ASP A 278 -14.62 -1.88 46.88
C ASP A 278 -13.32 -1.12 46.62
N LEU A 279 -12.21 -1.86 46.46
CA LEU A 279 -10.92 -1.31 46.07
C LEU A 279 -10.73 -1.41 44.56
N PHE A 280 -10.98 -2.60 44.01
CA PHE A 280 -10.87 -2.89 42.59
C PHE A 280 -11.96 -3.88 42.17
N THR A 281 -12.40 -3.81 40.92
CA THR A 281 -13.28 -4.79 40.30
C THR A 281 -12.61 -5.37 39.06
N GLY A 282 -12.71 -6.68 38.84
CA GLY A 282 -12.32 -7.30 37.57
C GLY A 282 -13.26 -6.85 36.45
N THR A 283 -12.73 -6.27 35.38
CA THR A 283 -13.53 -5.73 34.26
C THR A 283 -13.18 -6.42 32.95
N ASP A 284 -14.15 -6.45 32.03
CA ASP A 284 -14.11 -6.94 30.64
C ASP A 284 -13.67 -8.39 30.42
N GLN A 285 -12.50 -8.78 30.93
CA GLN A 285 -11.95 -10.13 30.90
C GLN A 285 -11.28 -10.48 32.23
N VAL A 286 -10.98 -11.77 32.40
CA VAL A 286 -10.37 -12.29 33.63
C VAL A 286 -8.91 -11.83 33.78
N VAL A 287 -8.49 -11.56 35.01
CA VAL A 287 -7.11 -11.22 35.37
C VAL A 287 -6.56 -12.15 36.47
N ILE A 288 -5.23 -12.21 36.56
CA ILE A 288 -4.51 -12.82 37.68
C ILE A 288 -3.89 -11.70 38.51
N LEU A 289 -4.27 -11.61 39.78
CA LEU A 289 -3.63 -10.73 40.77
C LEU A 289 -2.35 -11.40 41.27
N GLU A 290 -1.22 -10.70 41.17
CA GLU A 290 0.11 -11.16 41.59
C GLU A 290 0.55 -10.56 42.94
N SER A 291 0.16 -9.32 43.21
CA SER A 291 0.44 -8.66 44.49
C SER A 291 -0.54 -7.53 44.76
N LEU A 292 -0.77 -7.24 46.04
CA LEU A 292 -1.51 -6.06 46.49
C LEU A 292 -0.78 -5.44 47.67
N ASN A 293 -0.69 -4.13 47.69
CA ASN A 293 -0.08 -3.38 48.77
C ASN A 293 -1.00 -2.23 49.20
N ILE A 294 -1.12 -2.01 50.50
CA ILE A 294 -1.71 -0.81 51.09
C ILE A 294 -0.63 -0.04 51.86
N LYS A 295 -0.39 1.21 51.45
CA LYS A 295 0.50 2.17 52.09
C LYS A 295 -0.29 3.02 53.07
N LEU A 296 0.08 2.94 54.35
CA LEU A 296 -0.53 3.74 55.40
C LEU A 296 0.02 5.18 55.39
N PRO A 297 -0.79 6.19 55.74
CA PRO A 297 -0.33 7.57 55.87
C PRO A 297 0.51 7.77 57.14
N THR A 298 0.93 9.01 57.39
CA THR A 298 1.62 9.36 58.62
C THR A 298 0.67 9.38 59.82
N GLY A 299 1.11 8.85 60.97
CA GLY A 299 0.32 8.77 62.19
C GLY A 299 -0.35 7.40 62.41
N ALA A 300 -0.75 7.12 63.65
CA ALA A 300 -1.50 5.91 63.98
C ALA A 300 -2.98 6.10 63.58
N PRO A 301 -3.67 5.06 63.08
CA PRO A 301 -5.06 5.18 62.65
C PRO A 301 -6.00 5.62 63.78
N GLY A 302 -5.69 5.31 65.04
CA GLY A 302 -6.49 5.76 66.19
C GLY A 302 -7.97 5.39 66.09
N GLY A 303 -8.85 6.19 66.71
CA GLY A 303 -10.31 6.02 66.62
C GLY A 303 -10.83 4.75 67.30
N THR A 304 -11.92 4.19 66.75
CA THR A 304 -12.50 2.90 67.17
C THR A 304 -12.17 1.77 66.21
N LEU A 305 -11.29 2.00 65.23
CA LEU A 305 -10.77 0.98 64.35
C LEU A 305 -10.11 -0.13 65.19
N THR A 306 -10.38 -1.39 64.84
CA THR A 306 -9.78 -2.56 65.51
C THR A 306 -8.91 -3.36 64.55
N SER A 307 -9.38 -3.54 63.30
CA SER A 307 -8.62 -4.18 62.23
C SER A 307 -9.19 -3.80 60.86
N ILE A 308 -8.37 -4.00 59.82
CA ILE A 308 -8.80 -4.10 58.43
C ILE A 308 -8.56 -5.52 57.90
N SER A 309 -9.28 -5.92 56.86
CA SER A 309 -8.96 -7.11 56.06
C SER A 309 -9.23 -6.82 54.59
N ILE A 310 -8.46 -7.42 53.68
CA ILE A 310 -8.67 -7.33 52.23
C ILE A 310 -8.88 -8.73 51.67
N GLN A 311 -9.97 -8.93 50.95
CA GLN A 311 -10.33 -10.22 50.36
C GLN A 311 -11.21 -10.03 49.11
N THR A 312 -11.36 -11.08 48.30
CA THR A 312 -12.35 -11.06 47.21
C THR A 312 -13.77 -11.28 47.74
N ASP A 313 -14.78 -10.83 46.98
CA ASP A 313 -16.21 -11.04 47.29
C ASP A 313 -16.78 -12.37 46.77
N ASP A 314 -15.90 -13.29 46.36
CA ASP A 314 -16.29 -14.62 45.93
C ASP A 314 -16.97 -15.40 47.06
N ALA A 315 -17.81 -16.40 46.70
CA ALA A 315 -18.47 -17.26 47.68
C ALA A 315 -17.47 -17.99 48.61
N THR A 316 -16.26 -18.24 48.14
CA THR A 316 -15.10 -18.61 48.98
C THR A 316 -14.05 -17.51 48.82
N PRO A 317 -14.00 -16.54 49.75
CA PRO A 317 -13.13 -15.38 49.62
C PRO A 317 -11.66 -15.75 49.46
N GLY A 318 -11.01 -15.19 48.44
CA GLY A 318 -9.56 -15.17 48.33
C GLY A 318 -9.00 -14.16 49.32
N VAL A 319 -8.32 -14.64 50.37
CA VAL A 319 -7.78 -13.80 51.43
C VAL A 319 -6.45 -13.19 50.98
N ILE A 320 -6.39 -11.85 50.97
CA ILE A 320 -5.19 -11.07 50.59
C ILE A 320 -4.51 -10.55 51.85
N ILE A 321 -5.26 -9.88 52.72
CA ILE A 321 -4.82 -9.45 54.06
C ILE A 321 -5.89 -9.89 55.04
N ASP A 322 -5.57 -10.79 55.97
CA ASP A 322 -6.50 -11.19 57.01
C ASP A 322 -6.59 -10.15 58.14
N ALA A 323 -7.61 -10.28 59.00
CA ALA A 323 -7.82 -9.36 60.12
C ALA A 323 -6.71 -9.40 61.19
N VAL A 324 -5.88 -10.45 61.22
CA VAL A 324 -4.75 -10.58 62.15
C VAL A 324 -3.59 -9.74 61.64
N ALA A 325 -3.26 -9.86 60.36
CA ALA A 325 -2.26 -9.04 59.67
C ALA A 325 -2.69 -7.58 59.64
N GLY A 326 -3.96 -7.30 59.38
CA GLY A 326 -4.55 -5.95 59.38
C GLY A 326 -5.01 -5.43 60.74
N ALA A 327 -4.62 -6.06 61.86
CA ALA A 327 -4.91 -5.54 63.19
C ALA A 327 -4.29 -4.14 63.39
N VAL A 328 -4.96 -3.25 64.13
CA VAL A 328 -4.47 -1.87 64.36
C VAL A 328 -3.05 -1.80 64.91
N ALA A 329 -2.64 -2.78 65.72
CA ALA A 329 -1.27 -2.85 66.24
C ALA A 329 -0.20 -3.00 65.14
N ASN A 330 -0.57 -3.52 63.97
CA ASN A 330 0.29 -3.70 62.80
C ASN A 330 0.18 -2.55 61.80
N LEU A 331 -0.79 -1.64 61.97
CA LEU A 331 -1.01 -0.49 61.10
C LEU A 331 -0.10 0.68 61.52
N LEU A 332 1.20 0.50 61.34
CA LEU A 332 2.22 1.47 61.73
C LEU A 332 2.30 2.63 60.73
N THR A 333 2.67 3.81 61.24
CA THR A 333 2.98 5.02 60.44
C THR A 333 3.83 4.67 59.21
N GLU A 334 3.36 5.05 58.02
CA GLU A 334 4.04 4.82 56.74
C GLU A 334 4.38 3.35 56.44
N ALA A 335 3.74 2.38 57.10
CA ALA A 335 3.98 0.98 56.79
C ALA A 335 3.36 0.59 55.44
N ASP A 336 4.05 -0.32 54.77
CA ASP A 336 3.61 -1.00 53.56
C ASP A 336 3.11 -2.39 53.94
N LEU A 337 1.79 -2.56 54.01
CA LEU A 337 1.20 -3.86 54.27
C LEU A 337 0.91 -4.53 52.93
N GLY A 338 1.72 -5.54 52.60
CA GLY A 338 1.73 -6.17 51.28
C GLY A 338 1.39 -7.66 51.31
N TRP A 339 0.75 -8.10 50.24
CA TRP A 339 0.51 -9.49 49.89
C TRP A 339 1.14 -9.80 48.52
N THR A 340 1.73 -10.99 48.39
CA THR A 340 2.21 -11.53 47.12
C THR A 340 1.70 -12.95 46.97
N GLY A 341 1.16 -13.29 45.81
CA GLY A 341 0.58 -14.59 45.57
C GLY A 341 -0.03 -14.69 44.19
N THR A 342 -1.05 -15.51 44.05
CA THR A 342 -1.76 -15.68 42.78
C THR A 342 -3.24 -15.88 43.08
N LEU A 343 -4.06 -14.94 42.63
CA LEU A 343 -5.52 -15.03 42.72
C LEU A 343 -6.13 -14.80 41.34
N TYR A 344 -7.08 -15.66 40.98
CA TYR A 344 -7.80 -15.57 39.72
C TYR A 344 -9.05 -14.71 39.92
N ILE A 345 -9.10 -13.53 39.31
CA ILE A 345 -10.16 -12.54 39.52
C ILE A 345 -11.07 -12.54 38.30
N THR A 346 -12.29 -13.06 38.45
CA THR A 346 -13.25 -13.10 37.35
C THR A 346 -13.89 -11.72 37.09
N VAL A 347 -14.53 -11.57 35.93
CA VAL A 347 -15.26 -10.34 35.60
C VAL A 347 -16.38 -10.13 36.63
N GLY A 348 -16.41 -8.96 37.24
CA GLY A 348 -17.34 -8.59 38.30
C GLY A 348 -16.90 -8.97 39.72
N THR A 349 -15.89 -9.83 39.89
CA THR A 349 -15.31 -10.10 41.22
C THR A 349 -14.67 -8.82 41.76
N LYS A 350 -14.99 -8.50 43.00
CA LYS A 350 -14.50 -7.31 43.70
C LYS A 350 -13.40 -7.71 44.67
N ILE A 351 -12.35 -6.90 44.74
CA ILE A 351 -11.38 -6.91 45.82
C ILE A 351 -11.86 -5.85 46.82
N GLN A 352 -12.20 -6.26 48.03
CA GLN A 352 -12.82 -5.39 49.02
C GLN A 352 -11.96 -5.28 50.28
N LEU A 353 -11.96 -4.07 50.87
CA LEU A 353 -11.45 -3.82 52.21
C LEU A 353 -12.62 -3.81 53.20
N SER A 354 -12.51 -4.58 54.28
CA SER A 354 -13.47 -4.54 55.39
C SER A 354 -12.88 -3.82 56.60
N ILE A 355 -13.68 -2.94 57.21
CA ILE A 355 -13.34 -2.19 58.43
C ILE A 355 -14.07 -2.80 59.63
N ALA A 356 -13.34 -3.13 60.70
CA ALA A 356 -13.90 -3.65 61.95
C ALA A 356 -13.72 -2.66 63.11
N GLY A 357 -14.72 -2.60 64.02
CA GLY A 357 -14.72 -1.76 65.22
C GLY A 357 -15.31 -0.36 65.00
N GLY A 358 -14.94 0.31 63.91
CA GLY A 358 -15.47 1.60 63.48
C GLY A 358 -14.40 2.49 62.81
N PRO A 359 -14.67 3.79 62.63
CA PRO A 359 -13.78 4.68 61.90
C PRO A 359 -12.44 4.91 62.62
N SER A 360 -11.41 5.20 61.82
CA SER A 360 -10.14 5.74 62.28
C SER A 360 -10.27 7.23 62.67
N VAL A 361 -9.15 7.93 62.81
CA VAL A 361 -9.12 9.40 62.83
C VAL A 361 -9.47 9.96 61.46
N ALA A 362 -9.92 11.22 61.43
CA ALA A 362 -10.29 11.92 60.21
C ALA A 362 -9.16 11.97 59.17
N ASP A 363 -9.55 11.79 57.91
CA ASP A 363 -8.69 11.83 56.72
C ASP A 363 -7.53 10.82 56.74
N TYR A 364 -7.75 9.61 57.28
CA TYR A 364 -6.74 8.55 57.29
C TYR A 364 -6.71 7.80 55.95
N ILE A 365 -6.29 8.50 54.91
CA ILE A 365 -6.30 8.03 53.52
C ILE A 365 -5.08 7.16 53.24
N CYS A 366 -5.34 5.92 52.84
CA CYS A 366 -4.33 4.94 52.45
C CYS A 366 -4.26 4.82 50.93
N ASN A 367 -3.06 4.64 50.38
CA ASN A 367 -2.87 4.34 48.96
C ASN A 367 -2.85 2.83 48.76
N VAL A 368 -3.61 2.32 47.79
CA VAL A 368 -3.64 0.89 47.48
C VAL A 368 -3.14 0.68 46.06
N THR A 369 -2.24 -0.28 45.87
CA THR A 369 -1.74 -0.69 44.55
C THR A 369 -1.89 -2.19 44.36
N ALA A 370 -2.32 -2.60 43.17
CA ALA A 370 -2.47 -3.99 42.77
C ALA A 370 -1.67 -4.25 41.50
N LYS A 371 -0.83 -5.29 41.51
CA LYS A 371 -0.14 -5.79 40.33
C LYS A 371 -0.88 -6.99 39.80
N TYR A 372 -1.20 -6.97 38.50
CA TYR A 372 -1.97 -8.03 37.87
C TYR A 372 -1.51 -8.28 36.42
N ARG A 373 -2.04 -9.35 35.82
CA ARG A 373 -1.93 -9.65 34.38
C ARG A 373 -3.26 -10.08 33.81
N ALA A 374 -3.58 -9.64 32.61
CA ALA A 374 -4.74 -10.14 31.88
C ALA A 374 -4.53 -11.59 31.46
N VAL A 375 -5.52 -12.47 31.67
CA VAL A 375 -5.51 -13.86 31.18
C VAL A 375 -5.84 -13.89 29.68
N VAL A 376 -6.76 -13.02 29.29
CA VAL A 376 -7.18 -12.74 27.91
C VAL A 376 -7.03 -11.24 27.69
N SER A 377 -6.57 -10.82 26.50
CA SER A 377 -6.39 -9.39 26.20
C SER A 377 -7.68 -8.60 26.46
N GLY A 378 -7.53 -7.44 27.10
CA GLY A 378 -8.65 -6.58 27.54
C GLY A 378 -9.00 -6.69 29.03
N GLY A 379 -8.46 -7.67 29.77
CA GLY A 379 -8.72 -7.80 31.21
C GLY A 379 -8.04 -6.70 32.02
N SER A 380 -8.78 -6.05 32.93
CA SER A 380 -8.23 -5.02 33.82
C SER A 380 -8.84 -5.04 35.23
N LEU A 381 -8.18 -4.31 36.14
CA LEU A 381 -8.70 -3.98 37.47
C LEU A 381 -8.98 -2.48 37.51
N ALA A 382 -10.20 -2.11 37.90
CA ALA A 382 -10.67 -0.72 37.98
C ALA A 382 -11.27 -0.39 39.35
#